data_AF-A0A2X1IW20-F1
#
_entry.id   AF-A0A2X1IW20-F1
#
_cell.length_a   1.000
_cell.length_b   1.000
_cell.length_c   1.000
_cell.angle_alpha   90.00
_cell.angle_beta   90.00
_cell.angle_gamma   90.00
#
_symmetry.space_group_name_H-M   'P 1'
#
loop_
_entity.id
_entity.type
_entity.pdbx_description
1 polymer ?
#
loop_
_entity_poly.entity_id
_entity_poly.type
_entity_poly.pdbx_seq_one_letter_code
_entity_poly.pdbx_strand_id
1 'polypeptide(L)'
;MNTLPTWIASDSTEAVHIAEQIGYPVALKLRSPDIPHKSEVQGVMLYLRTANEVQQAANAIFRSRKNGLATGAGPRPVGAKYG
;
A
#
# COMPACT_ATOMS: atom_id res chain seq x y z
N MET A 1 -22.23 7.00 -14.75
CA MET A 1 -21.40 7.09 -13.53
C MET A 1 -20.01 7.51 -13.99
N ASN A 2 -19.58 8.73 -13.68
CA ASN A 2 -18.33 9.30 -14.21
C ASN A 2 -17.20 9.05 -13.21
N THR A 3 -16.50 7.92 -13.33
CA THR A 3 -15.35 7.61 -12.47
C THR A 3 -14.09 8.17 -13.08
N LEU A 4 -13.19 8.67 -12.24
CA LEU A 4 -11.85 9.03 -12.70
C LEU A 4 -11.14 7.79 -13.25
N PRO A 5 -10.46 7.88 -14.40
CA PRO A 5 -9.64 6.80 -14.90
C PRO A 5 -8.62 6.38 -13.82
N THR A 6 -8.44 5.07 -13.68
CA THR A 6 -7.58 4.47 -12.65
C THR A 6 -6.58 3.55 -13.35
N TRP A 7 -5.32 3.64 -12.96
CA TRP A 7 -4.23 2.83 -13.47
C TRP A 7 -3.65 1.97 -12.35
N ILE A 8 -3.03 0.85 -12.71
CA ILE A 8 -2.37 -0.06 -11.77
C ILE A 8 -0.86 0.08 -11.93
N ALA A 9 -0.16 0.28 -10.82
CA ALA A 9 1.29 0.26 -10.74
C ALA A 9 1.75 -0.92 -9.87
N SER A 10 2.79 -1.61 -10.32
CA SER A 10 3.39 -2.80 -9.72
C SER A 10 4.57 -2.45 -8.82
N ASP A 11 5.21 -1.32 -9.11
CA ASP A 11 6.30 -0.74 -8.32
C ASP A 11 6.21 0.80 -8.31
N SER A 12 7.15 1.41 -7.60
CA SER A 12 7.17 2.85 -7.39
C SER A 12 7.67 3.64 -8.61
N THR A 13 8.50 3.04 -9.45
CA THR A 13 8.93 3.63 -10.73
C THR A 13 7.76 3.71 -11.70
N GLU A 14 6.98 2.63 -11.82
CA GLU A 14 5.77 2.59 -12.65
C GLU A 14 4.72 3.58 -12.14
N ALA A 15 4.57 3.73 -10.82
CA ALA A 15 3.67 4.72 -10.23
C ALA A 15 4.05 6.16 -10.60
N VAL A 16 5.34 6.50 -10.59
CA VAL A 16 5.84 7.81 -11.03
C VAL A 16 5.60 8.02 -12.52
N HIS A 17 5.94 7.03 -13.35
CA HIS A 17 5.74 7.12 -14.80
C HIS A 17 4.27 7.37 -15.15
N ILE A 18 3.35 6.63 -14.51
CA ILE A 18 1.91 6.86 -14.67
C ILE A 18 1.52 8.26 -14.22
N ALA A 19 2.00 8.72 -13.06
CA ALA A 19 1.70 10.07 -12.55
C ALA A 19 2.15 11.18 -13.51
N GLU A 20 3.30 11.02 -14.16
CA GLU A 20 3.78 11.94 -15.20
C GLU A 20 2.90 11.96 -16.44
N GLN A 21 2.33 10.80 -16.84
CA GLN A 21 1.44 10.73 -18.00
C GLN A 21 0.05 11.33 -17.71
N ILE A 22 -0.47 11.18 -16.50
CA ILE A 22 -1.83 11.62 -16.14
C ILE A 22 -1.86 13.06 -15.61
N GLY A 23 -0.73 13.57 -15.13
CA GLY A 23 -0.60 14.89 -14.54
C GLY A 23 -0.97 14.95 -13.05
N TYR A 24 -0.53 16.00 -12.39
CA TYR A 24 -0.66 16.21 -10.95
C TYR A 24 -1.79 17.20 -10.60
N PRO A 25 -2.44 17.11 -9.42
CA PRO A 25 -2.16 16.17 -8.34
C PRO A 25 -2.80 14.79 -8.55
N VAL A 26 -2.17 13.75 -8.01
CA VAL A 26 -2.64 12.36 -8.07
C VAL A 26 -2.95 11.78 -6.69
N ALA A 27 -3.82 10.77 -6.67
CA ALA A 27 -4.07 9.92 -5.51
C ALA A 27 -3.48 8.54 -5.76
N LEU A 28 -2.76 8.00 -4.76
CA LEU A 28 -2.17 6.67 -4.80
C LEU A 28 -2.85 5.78 -3.75
N LYS A 29 -3.30 4.59 -4.15
CA LYS A 29 -3.97 3.64 -3.27
C LYS A 29 -3.45 2.22 -3.44
N LEU A 30 -3.17 1.55 -2.33
CA LEU A 30 -2.86 0.13 -2.28
C LEU A 30 -4.09 -0.69 -2.73
N ARG A 31 -3.90 -1.49 -3.78
CA ARG A 31 -4.88 -2.47 -4.25
C ARG A 31 -4.51 -3.85 -3.70
N SER A 32 -5.12 -4.24 -2.58
CA SER A 32 -4.98 -5.60 -2.02
C SER A 32 -6.34 -6.31 -2.05
N PRO A 33 -6.48 -7.45 -2.74
CA PRO A 33 -7.73 -8.21 -2.79
C PRO A 33 -8.09 -8.91 -1.47
N ASP A 34 -7.15 -9.06 -0.52
CA ASP A 34 -7.29 -9.96 0.64
C ASP A 34 -7.07 -9.29 2.01
N ILE A 35 -7.46 -8.04 2.24
CA ILE A 35 -7.40 -7.43 3.58
C ILE A 35 -8.81 -7.25 4.18
N PRO A 36 -9.35 -8.27 4.90
CA PRO A 36 -10.59 -8.15 5.67
C PRO A 36 -10.39 -7.61 7.09
N HIS A 37 -9.19 -7.17 7.49
CA HIS A 37 -8.91 -6.65 8.83
C HIS A 37 -8.48 -5.18 8.81
N LYS A 38 -9.46 -4.31 9.06
CA LYS A 38 -9.49 -2.83 8.96
C LYS A 38 -8.61 -2.05 9.96
N SER A 39 -7.42 -2.52 10.34
CA SER A 39 -6.62 -1.81 11.36
C SER A 39 -5.46 -0.96 10.83
N GLU A 40 -5.11 -1.01 9.54
CA GLU A 40 -3.99 -0.22 9.00
C GLU A 40 -4.44 0.70 7.86
N VAL A 41 -4.89 1.89 8.25
CA VAL A 41 -5.29 3.02 7.40
C VAL A 41 -4.08 3.70 6.73
N GLN A 42 -3.12 2.93 6.20
CA GLN A 42 -1.91 3.47 5.54
C GLN A 42 -1.85 3.20 4.03
N GLY A 43 -2.93 2.68 3.44
CA GLY A 43 -2.98 2.31 2.03
C GLY A 43 -3.41 3.42 1.07
N VAL A 44 -3.63 4.67 1.52
CA VAL A 44 -4.10 5.77 0.66
C VAL A 44 -3.27 7.02 0.91
N MET A 45 -2.65 7.54 -0.14
CA MET A 45 -1.89 8.78 -0.15
C MET A 45 -2.54 9.72 -1.15
N LEU A 46 -2.98 10.89 -0.70
CA LEU A 46 -3.74 11.84 -1.52
C LEU A 46 -2.89 13.06 -1.85
N TYR A 47 -3.27 13.73 -2.94
CA TYR A 47 -2.79 15.07 -3.27
C TYR A 47 -1.28 15.17 -3.48
N LEU A 48 -0.72 14.12 -4.10
CA LEU A 48 0.68 14.06 -4.47
C LEU A 48 0.89 14.94 -5.71
N ARG A 49 1.75 15.95 -5.59
CA ARG A 49 1.95 17.02 -6.58
C ARG A 49 3.22 16.87 -7.39
N THR A 50 4.11 15.97 -7.01
CA THR A 50 5.40 15.77 -7.64
C THR A 50 5.75 14.29 -7.78
N ALA A 51 6.63 13.99 -8.74
CA ALA A 51 7.19 12.65 -8.91
C ALA A 51 7.85 12.13 -7.63
N ASN A 52 8.54 13.00 -6.89
CA ASN A 52 9.20 12.62 -5.64
C ASN A 52 8.18 12.22 -4.55
N GLU A 53 7.11 13.00 -4.39
CA GLU A 53 6.02 12.65 -3.46
C GLU A 53 5.37 11.31 -3.83
N VAL A 54 5.14 11.05 -5.12
CA VAL A 54 4.62 9.76 -5.62
C VAL A 54 5.57 8.61 -5.32
N GLN A 55 6.86 8.79 -5.61
CA GLN A 55 7.90 7.79 -5.37
C GLN A 55 7.99 7.42 -3.88
N GLN A 56 8.00 8.41 -3.00
CA GLN A 56 8.05 8.21 -1.54
C GLN A 56 6.80 7.51 -1.02
N ALA A 57 5.62 7.97 -1.45
CA ALA A 57 4.33 7.37 -1.10
C ALA A 57 4.25 5.90 -1.52
N ALA A 58 4.64 5.58 -2.76
CA ALA A 58 4.66 4.22 -3.27
C ALA A 58 5.64 3.32 -2.49
N ASN A 59 6.86 3.80 -2.24
CA ASN A 59 7.85 3.06 -1.45
C ASN A 59 7.36 2.77 -0.03
N ALA A 60 6.70 3.73 0.62
CA ALA A 60 6.11 3.55 1.94
C ALA A 60 5.04 2.44 1.92
N ILE A 61 4.13 2.49 0.94
CA ILE A 61 3.07 1.48 0.78
C ILE A 61 3.66 0.08 0.54
N PHE A 62 4.66 -0.06 -0.33
CA PHE A 62 5.30 -1.36 -0.60
C PHE A 62 6.08 -1.90 0.59
N ARG A 63 6.71 -1.03 1.38
CA ARG A 63 7.39 -1.43 2.63
C ARG A 63 6.40 -1.92 3.67
N SER A 64 5.27 -1.24 3.86
CA SER A 64 4.21 -1.69 4.77
C SER A 64 3.62 -3.05 4.35
N ARG A 65 3.48 -3.32 3.04
CA ARG A 65 3.06 -4.64 2.53
C ARG A 65 4.02 -5.76 2.95
N LYS A 66 5.34 -5.54 2.92
CA LYS A 66 6.32 -6.56 3.34
C LYS A 66 6.26 -6.83 4.84
N ASN A 67 5.99 -5.81 5.65
CA ASN A 67 5.92 -5.95 7.11
C ASN A 67 4.62 -6.63 7.57
N GLY A 68 3.48 -6.35 6.93
CA GLY A 68 2.19 -7.01 7.23
C GLY A 68 2.13 -8.50 6.84
N LEU A 69 3.01 -8.97 5.95
CA LEU A 69 3.15 -10.39 5.62
C LEU A 69 4.03 -11.16 6.62
N ALA A 70 4.75 -10.47 7.51
CA ALA A 70 5.69 -11.08 8.47
C ALA A 70 5.13 -11.29 9.89
N THR A 71 3.89 -10.87 10.18
CA THR A 71 3.31 -10.91 11.54
C THR A 71 2.28 -12.03 11.76
N GLY A 72 2.21 -13.01 10.87
CA GLY A 72 1.19 -14.08 10.90
C GLY A 72 1.58 -15.46 11.48
N ALA A 73 2.84 -15.70 11.89
CA ALA A 73 3.22 -17.01 12.45
C ALA A 73 4.51 -16.95 13.30
N GLY A 74 4.40 -16.57 14.57
CA GLY A 74 5.38 -16.93 15.59
C GLY A 74 4.97 -18.23 16.28
N PRO A 75 5.91 -19.10 16.72
CA PRO A 75 5.58 -20.39 17.31
C PRO A 75 4.75 -20.19 18.57
N ARG A 76 3.55 -20.81 18.62
CA ARG A 76 2.77 -20.85 19.85
C ARG A 76 3.58 -21.64 20.89
N PRO A 77 3.82 -21.10 22.10
CA PRO A 77 4.42 -21.89 23.16
C PRO A 77 3.51 -23.08 23.48
N VAL A 78 4.03 -24.29 23.34
CA VAL A 78 3.35 -25.51 23.76
C VAL A 78 3.49 -25.59 25.29
N GLY A 79 2.34 -25.61 25.98
CA GLY A 79 2.21 -26.12 27.33
C GLY A 79 2.69 -25.22 28.48
N ALA A 80 1.79 -24.41 29.02
CA ALA A 80 1.74 -24.19 30.47
C ALA A 80 0.65 -25.10 31.03
N LYS A 81 1.07 -26.14 31.76
CA LYS A 81 0.17 -27.09 32.41
C LYS A 81 -0.46 -26.43 33.64
N TYR A 82 -1.78 -26.46 33.73
CA TYR A 82 -2.45 -26.42 35.02
C TYR A 82 -2.48 -27.86 35.55
N GLY A 83 -1.89 -28.08 36.72
CA GLY A 83 -1.77 -29.36 37.41
C GLY A 83 -0.73 -29.27 38.52
#